data_AF-H2J2L0-F1
#
_entry.id   AF-H2J2L0-F1
#
_cell.length_a   1.000
_cell.length_b   1.000
_cell.length_c   1.000
_cell.angle_alpha   90.00
_cell.angle_beta   90.00
_cell.angle_gamma   90.00
#
_symmetry.space_group_name_H-M   'P 1'
#
loop_
_entity.id
_entity.type
_entity.pdbx_description
1 polymer ?
#
loop_
_entity_poly.entity_id
_entity_poly.type
_entity_poly.pdbx_seq_one_letter_code
_entity_poly.pdbx_strand_id
1 'polypeptide(L)'
;MAPYKNYTVRDRHLPYFSCLMLTGVLIIAPITSARAEAVPPFIHPGLLHTRKDFERMHTKVTQGAQPYIDGWQKLRGNKHASLDWHPNPQAVIYRGNFDRGVTRQNG
;
A
#
# COMPACT_ATOMS: atom_id res chain seq x y z
N MET A 1 32.44 18.68 53.44
CA MET A 1 31.25 18.85 54.29
C MET A 1 30.65 20.22 53.95
N ALA A 2 29.57 20.26 53.16
CA ALA A 2 29.05 21.49 52.56
C ALA A 2 28.28 22.37 53.55
N PRO A 3 28.14 23.68 53.25
CA PRO A 3 26.80 24.24 53.32
C PRO A 3 26.39 25.09 52.11
N TYR A 4 25.15 24.82 51.73
CA TYR A 4 24.18 25.49 50.88
C TYR A 4 23.91 26.96 51.28
N LYS A 5 23.24 27.69 50.36
CA LYS A 5 22.36 28.90 50.46
C LYS A 5 22.74 29.93 49.38
N ASN A 6 21.87 30.72 48.74
CA ASN A 6 20.41 30.84 48.56
C ASN A 6 20.25 32.02 47.58
N TYR A 7 19.38 31.94 46.56
CA TYR A 7 18.85 33.15 45.90
C TYR A 7 17.33 33.07 45.77
N THR A 8 16.71 33.68 46.78
CA THR A 8 15.55 34.57 46.75
C THR A 8 14.36 34.26 45.83
N VAL A 9 13.30 33.76 46.48
CA VAL A 9 11.89 33.95 46.13
C VAL A 9 11.61 35.43 45.85
N ARG A 10 11.09 35.73 44.66
CA ARG A 10 10.27 36.93 44.42
C ARG A 10 9.09 36.56 43.53
N ASP A 11 7.93 36.57 44.17
CA ASP A 11 6.69 37.20 43.75
C ASP A 11 6.16 36.88 42.34
N ARG A 12 5.19 35.97 42.25
CA ARG A 12 3.73 36.18 42.48
C ARG A 12 3.01 36.52 41.18
N HIS A 13 1.91 35.79 40.99
CA HIS A 13 0.75 36.10 40.15
C HIS A 13 0.70 35.53 38.71
N LEU A 14 0.39 34.24 38.62
CA LEU A 14 -0.44 33.71 37.53
C LEU A 14 -1.85 33.46 38.12
N PRO A 15 -2.90 34.19 37.68
CA PRO A 15 -4.24 34.01 38.22
C PRO A 15 -4.82 32.67 37.78
N TYR A 16 -5.11 31.86 38.80
CA TYR A 16 -6.02 30.74 38.79
C TYR A 16 -7.32 31.12 38.07
N PHE A 17 -7.51 30.64 36.84
CA PHE A 17 -8.82 30.54 36.22
C PHE A 17 -9.55 29.38 36.91
N SER A 18 -10.27 29.78 37.95
CA SER A 18 -11.37 29.07 38.56
C SER A 18 -12.34 28.51 37.51
N CYS A 19 -12.57 27.20 37.52
CA CYS A 19 -13.92 26.66 37.35
C CYS A 19 -13.93 25.25 37.91
N LEU A 20 -14.25 25.17 39.20
CA LEU A 20 -14.59 23.95 39.88
C LEU A 20 -15.98 23.54 39.41
N MET A 21 -16.10 22.46 38.64
CA MET A 21 -17.36 21.71 38.53
C MET A 21 -17.08 20.21 38.55
N LEU A 22 -17.33 19.63 39.72
CA LEU A 22 -17.53 18.19 39.94
C LEU A 22 -18.63 17.66 38.99
N THR A 23 -18.40 16.50 38.37
CA THR A 23 -19.38 15.39 38.35
C THR A 23 -18.66 14.11 37.94
N GLY A 24 -18.85 13.05 38.74
CA GLY A 24 -18.33 11.72 38.44
C GLY A 24 -19.01 11.14 37.20
N VAL A 25 -18.20 10.72 36.24
CA VAL A 25 -18.67 10.04 35.03
C VAL A 25 -18.47 8.54 35.23
N LEU A 26 -19.58 7.81 35.31
CA LEU A 26 -19.60 6.35 35.18
C LEU A 26 -19.14 6.01 33.74
N ILE A 27 -17.91 5.52 33.60
CA ILE A 27 -17.40 5.09 32.29
C ILE A 27 -18.06 3.75 31.94
N ILE A 28 -19.20 3.83 31.25
CA ILE A 28 -19.67 2.73 30.42
C ILE A 28 -18.67 2.62 29.28
N ALA A 29 -17.83 1.58 29.29
CA ALA A 29 -16.94 1.32 28.17
C ALA A 29 -17.82 1.07 26.93
N PRO A 30 -17.72 1.90 25.86
CA PRO A 30 -18.41 1.58 24.63
C PRO A 30 -17.81 0.28 24.12
N ILE A 31 -18.66 -0.73 23.88
CA ILE A 31 -18.28 -1.87 23.06
C ILE A 31 -17.91 -1.26 21.71
N THR A 32 -16.62 -1.20 21.39
CA THR A 32 -16.14 -0.69 20.11
C THR A 32 -16.61 -1.67 19.04
N SER A 33 -17.74 -1.36 18.42
CA SER A 33 -18.17 -2.03 17.20
C SER A 33 -17.03 -1.92 16.20
N ALA A 34 -16.57 -3.05 15.67
CA ALA A 34 -15.57 -3.07 14.62
C ALA A 34 -16.13 -2.24 13.45
N ARG A 35 -15.57 -1.05 13.24
CA ARG A 35 -15.91 -0.25 12.07
C ARG A 35 -15.44 -1.04 10.87
N ALA A 36 -16.37 -1.45 10.02
CA ALA A 36 -16.02 -1.95 8.70
C ALA A 36 -15.17 -0.86 8.02
N GLU A 37 -13.89 -1.12 7.84
CA GLU A 37 -13.05 -0.22 7.06
C GLU A 37 -13.57 -0.29 5.63
N ALA A 38 -14.04 0.86 5.14
CA ALA A 38 -14.43 0.96 3.75
C ALA A 38 -13.20 0.63 2.91
N VAL A 39 -13.32 -0.40 2.06
CA VAL A 39 -12.27 -0.72 1.08
C VAL A 39 -12.06 0.53 0.23
N PRO A 40 -10.83 1.09 0.18
CA PRO A 40 -10.55 2.24 -0.66
C PRO A 40 -11.03 1.97 -2.09
N PRO A 41 -11.62 2.96 -2.78
CA PRO A 41 -12.03 2.77 -4.16
C PRO A 41 -10.81 2.33 -4.98
N PHE A 42 -11.00 1.42 -5.93
CA PHE A 42 -9.93 0.98 -6.79
C PHE A 42 -9.48 2.13 -7.71
N ILE A 43 -8.31 2.70 -7.45
CA ILE A 43 -7.76 3.81 -8.23
C ILE A 43 -6.87 3.24 -9.33
N HIS A 44 -7.15 3.59 -10.59
CA HIS A 44 -6.34 3.21 -11.73
C HIS A 44 -5.22 4.24 -12.04
N PRO A 45 -3.99 3.77 -12.37
CA PRO A 45 -3.51 2.39 -12.25
C PRO A 45 -3.38 1.95 -10.78
N GLY A 46 -3.74 0.70 -10.50
CA GLY A 46 -3.75 0.11 -9.15
C GLY A 46 -3.31 -1.37 -9.17
N LEU A 47 -3.42 -2.06 -8.03
CA LEU A 47 -2.80 -3.36 -7.71
C LEU A 47 -1.31 -3.19 -7.34
N LEU A 48 -0.40 -3.93 -8.00
CA LEU A 48 1.02 -3.96 -7.67
C LEU A 48 1.81 -2.73 -8.16
N HIS A 49 1.17 -1.83 -8.93
CA HIS A 49 1.83 -0.69 -9.57
C HIS A 49 1.06 0.61 -9.37
N THR A 50 1.79 1.70 -9.12
CA THR A 50 1.28 3.06 -9.05
C THR A 50 1.64 3.86 -10.30
N ARG A 51 1.01 5.04 -10.49
CA ARG A 51 1.40 6.00 -11.54
C ARG A 51 2.90 6.35 -11.47
N LYS A 52 3.41 6.59 -10.25
CA LYS A 52 4.82 6.96 -10.01
C LYS A 52 5.78 5.85 -10.46
N ASP A 53 5.37 4.59 -10.34
CA ASP A 53 6.17 3.46 -10.80
C ASP A 53 6.32 3.46 -12.32
N PHE A 54 5.23 3.73 -13.04
CA PHE A 54 5.27 3.84 -14.51
C PHE A 54 6.13 5.02 -14.97
N GLU A 55 6.01 6.20 -14.35
CA GLU A 55 6.85 7.36 -14.69
C GLU A 55 8.34 7.07 -14.47
N ARG A 56 8.67 6.39 -13.36
CA ARG A 56 10.04 5.96 -13.08
C ARG A 56 10.54 4.98 -14.16
N MET A 57 9.75 3.98 -14.53
CA MET A 57 10.13 3.03 -15.58
C MET A 57 10.31 3.71 -16.93
N HIS A 58 9.37 4.58 -17.32
CA HIS A 58 9.46 5.34 -18.57
C HIS A 58 10.77 6.15 -18.62
N THR A 59 11.05 6.93 -17.58
CA THR A 59 12.29 7.72 -17.49
C THR A 59 13.55 6.86 -17.60
N LYS A 60 13.59 5.71 -16.93
CA LYS A 60 14.76 4.82 -17.00
C LYS A 60 14.94 4.18 -18.38
N VAL A 61 13.85 3.81 -19.04
CA VAL A 61 13.86 3.25 -20.40
C VAL A 61 14.30 4.31 -21.42
N THR A 62 13.77 5.53 -21.34
CA THR A 62 14.17 6.61 -22.26
C THR A 62 15.63 7.00 -22.09
N GLN A 63 16.18 6.90 -20.88
CA GLN A 63 17.60 7.09 -20.59
C GLN A 63 18.48 5.89 -20.98
N GLY A 64 17.90 4.77 -21.45
CA GLY A 64 18.66 3.56 -21.74
C GLY A 64 19.32 2.92 -20.50
N ALA A 65 18.80 3.18 -19.30
CA ALA A 65 19.43 2.74 -18.07
C ALA A 65 19.27 1.23 -17.84
N GLN A 66 20.34 0.56 -17.44
CA GLN A 66 20.30 -0.85 -17.02
C GLN A 66 19.77 -0.99 -15.58
N PRO A 67 19.03 -2.06 -15.25
CA PRO A 67 18.59 -3.18 -16.11
C PRO A 67 17.27 -2.91 -16.87
N TYR A 68 16.74 -1.69 -16.80
CA TYR A 68 15.40 -1.35 -17.28
C TYR A 68 15.26 -1.49 -18.79
N ILE A 69 16.27 -1.08 -19.55
CA ILE A 69 16.24 -1.17 -21.02
C ILE A 69 16.24 -2.63 -21.51
N ASP A 70 17.01 -3.52 -20.88
CA ASP A 70 17.02 -4.95 -21.20
C ASP A 70 15.67 -5.60 -20.90
N GLY A 71 15.06 -5.24 -19.76
CA GLY A 71 13.70 -5.68 -19.42
C GLY A 71 12.67 -5.21 -20.45
N TRP A 72 12.76 -3.94 -20.87
CA TRP A 72 11.89 -3.37 -21.89
C TRP A 72 12.04 -4.07 -23.25
N GLN A 73 13.26 -4.36 -23.68
CA GLN A 73 13.53 -5.11 -24.92
C GLN A 73 12.92 -6.52 -24.88
N LYS A 74 13.02 -7.22 -23.74
CA LYS A 74 12.37 -8.54 -23.56
C LYS A 74 10.85 -8.45 -23.68
N LEU A 75 10.23 -7.43 -23.09
CA LEU A 75 8.78 -7.21 -23.19
C LEU A 75 8.35 -6.88 -24.62
N ARG A 76 9.11 -6.02 -25.32
CA ARG A 76 8.87 -5.69 -26.73
C ARG A 76 9.02 -6.89 -27.66
N GLY A 77 9.96 -7.79 -27.36
CA GLY A 77 10.17 -9.01 -28.14
C GLY A 77 9.17 -10.13 -27.85
N ASN A 78 8.24 -9.95 -26.91
CA ASN A 78 7.25 -10.98 -26.59
C ASN A 78 6.21 -11.11 -27.73
N LYS A 79 6.02 -12.33 -28.25
CA LYS A 79 5.00 -12.63 -29.29
C LYS A 79 3.58 -12.17 -28.92
N HIS A 80 3.25 -12.15 -27.63
CA HIS A 80 1.96 -11.69 -27.14
C HIS A 80 1.79 -10.16 -27.17
N ALA A 81 2.87 -9.41 -27.34
CA ALA A 81 2.85 -7.96 -27.54
C ALA A 81 2.80 -7.57 -29.02
N SER A 82 2.82 -8.54 -29.95
CA SER A 82 2.71 -8.29 -31.39
C SER A 82 1.31 -7.83 -31.77
N LEU A 83 1.21 -6.92 -32.75
CA LEU A 83 -0.07 -6.51 -33.35
C LEU A 83 -0.69 -7.64 -34.19
N ASP A 84 0.11 -8.58 -34.67
CA ASP A 84 -0.34 -9.75 -35.44
C ASP A 84 -0.64 -10.96 -34.54
N TRP A 85 -0.72 -10.75 -33.22
CA TRP A 85 -1.02 -11.83 -32.28
C TRP A 85 -2.43 -12.39 -32.53
N HIS A 86 -2.50 -13.70 -32.75
CA HIS A 86 -3.76 -14.42 -32.88
C HIS A 86 -4.14 -15.04 -31.52
N PRO A 87 -5.31 -14.70 -30.94
CA PRO A 87 -5.76 -15.29 -29.68
C PRO A 87 -5.83 -16.82 -29.77
N ASN A 88 -5.33 -17.50 -28.73
CA ASN A 88 -5.42 -18.96 -28.60
C ASN A 88 -6.24 -19.35 -27.37
N PRO A 89 -7.57 -19.16 -27.40
CA PRO A 89 -8.43 -19.48 -26.27
C PRO A 89 -8.44 -21.00 -26.03
N GLN A 90 -8.33 -21.41 -24.77
CA GLN A 90 -8.52 -22.81 -24.39
C GLN A 90 -9.86 -22.94 -23.67
N ALA A 91 -10.72 -23.85 -24.12
CA ALA A 91 -12.02 -24.11 -23.47
C ALA A 91 -11.85 -24.76 -22.09
N VAL A 92 -10.80 -25.56 -21.92
CA VAL A 92 -10.48 -26.26 -20.66
C VAL A 92 -8.98 -26.10 -20.37
N ILE A 93 -8.66 -25.72 -19.13
CA ILE A 93 -7.28 -25.66 -18.62
C ILE A 93 -7.17 -26.67 -17.48
N TYR A 94 -6.31 -27.67 -17.65
CA TYR A 94 -5.96 -28.61 -16.58
C TYR A 94 -4.75 -28.08 -15.81
N ARG A 95 -4.84 -28.01 -14.47
CA ARG A 95 -3.71 -27.66 -13.59
C ARG A 95 -3.45 -28.81 -12.59
N GLY A 96 -2.33 -29.50 -12.72
CA GLY A 96 -1.95 -30.68 -11.91
C GLY A 96 -1.69 -31.94 -12.76
N ASN A 97 -1.32 -33.04 -12.11
CA ASN A 97 -1.18 -34.34 -12.78
C ASN A 97 -2.56 -34.90 -13.11
N PHE A 98 -2.84 -34.99 -14.40
CA PHE A 98 -3.92 -35.77 -14.96
C PHE A 98 -3.40 -37.19 -15.17
N ASP A 99 -4.07 -38.19 -14.62
CA ASP A 99 -3.87 -39.57 -15.07
C ASP A 99 -4.03 -39.60 -16.60
N ARG A 100 -3.07 -40.26 -17.26
CA ARG A 100 -2.79 -40.19 -18.69
C ARG A 100 -4.06 -40.29 -19.53
N GLY A 101 -4.34 -39.29 -20.38
CA GLY A 101 -5.23 -39.53 -21.52
C GLY A 101 -5.99 -38.40 -22.19
N VAL A 102 -5.79 -37.11 -21.90
CA VAL A 102 -6.48 -36.04 -22.66
C VAL A 102 -5.49 -34.99 -23.17
N THR A 103 -4.65 -35.41 -24.10
CA THR A 103 -4.03 -34.49 -25.07
C THR A 103 -5.12 -34.01 -26.03
N ARG A 104 -5.36 -32.70 -26.08
CA ARG A 104 -6.11 -31.96 -27.12
C ARG A 104 -7.04 -32.84 -27.99
N GLN A 105 -8.13 -33.37 -27.43
CA GLN A 105 -9.21 -33.86 -28.28
C GLN A 105 -10.03 -32.65 -28.70
N ASN A 106 -9.83 -32.20 -29.94
CA ASN A 106 -10.77 -31.49 -30.80
C ASN A 106 -10.06 -31.25 -32.13
N GLY A 107 -10.18 -32.25 -32.99
CA GLY A 107 -9.93 -32.24 -34.43
C GLY A 107 -10.94 -33.20 -35.04
#